data_AF-A0A9D6XUL9-F1
#
_entry.id   AF-A0A9D6XUL9-F1
#
_cell.length_a   1.000
_cell.length_b   1.000
_cell.length_c   1.000
_cell.angle_alpha   90.00
_cell.angle_beta   90.00
_cell.angle_gamma   90.00
#
_symmetry.space_group_name_H-M   'P 1'
#
loop_
_entity.id
_entity.type
_entity.pdbx_description
1 polymer ?
#
loop_
_entity_poly.entity_id
_entity_poly.type
_entity_poly.pdbx_seq_one_letter_code
_entity_poly.pdbx_strand_id
1 'polypeptide(L)' 'YLIDLGRPEEAIPWLQKAIGAKRYCCYQFPHSNLGRVLLAQGKVEEAKRSFERALEYDPQYLPALVGLEYIKQRGLRGL' A
#
# COMPACT_ATOMS: atom_id res chain seq x y z
N TYR A 1 7.15 -11.52 -0.27
CA TYR A 1 7.55 -10.24 0.38
C TYR A 1 7.61 -10.45 1.89
N LEU A 2 8.36 -9.65 2.68
CA LEU A 2 8.33 -9.73 4.16
C LEU A 2 6.89 -9.61 4.72
N ILE A 3 6.04 -8.87 4.02
CA ILE A 3 4.60 -8.76 4.29
C ILE A 3 3.90 -10.12 4.20
N ASP A 4 4.19 -10.92 3.16
CA ASP A 4 3.57 -12.25 2.97
C ASP A 4 4.12 -13.29 3.95
N LEU A 5 5.24 -12.99 4.62
CA LEU A 5 5.82 -13.80 5.70
C LEU A 5 5.28 -13.40 7.08
N GLY A 6 4.26 -12.54 7.15
CA GLY A 6 3.71 -12.04 8.42
C GLY A 6 4.65 -11.10 9.18
N ARG A 7 5.66 -10.53 8.50
CA ARG A 7 6.62 -9.55 9.06
C ARG A 7 6.49 -8.17 8.38
N PRO A 8 5.29 -7.56 8.37
CA PRO A 8 5.04 -6.33 7.62
C PRO A 8 5.83 -5.12 8.16
N GLU A 9 6.09 -5.05 9.46
CA GLU A 9 6.84 -3.95 10.09
C GLU A 9 8.28 -3.88 9.55
N GLU A 10 8.89 -5.04 9.35
CA GLU A 10 10.27 -5.13 8.84
C GLU A 10 10.36 -4.77 7.37
N ALA A 11 9.24 -4.78 6.63
CA ALA A 11 9.19 -4.35 5.24
C ALA A 11 9.27 -2.82 5.12
N ILE A 12 8.76 -2.06 6.08
CA ILE A 12 8.65 -0.58 6.04
C ILE A 12 9.96 0.12 5.65
N PRO A 13 11.11 -0.14 6.32
CA PRO A 13 12.35 0.56 5.97
C PRO A 13 12.82 0.27 4.55
N TRP A 14 12.54 -0.93 4.02
CA TRP A 14 12.87 -1.28 2.63
C TRP A 14 11.94 -0.59 1.63
N LEU A 15 10.66 -0.51 1.96
CA LEU A 15 9.67 0.22 1.15
C LEU A 15 10.01 1.70 1.05
N GLN A 16 10.38 2.33 2.17
CA GLN A 16 10.80 3.73 2.22
C GLN A 16 12.06 3.98 1.41
N LYS A 17 13.06 3.08 1.48
CA LYS A 17 14.27 3.16 0.65
C LYS A 17 13.93 3.08 -0.84
N ALA A 18 13.02 2.19 -1.24
CA ALA A 18 12.59 2.07 -2.63
C ALA A 18 11.91 3.36 -3.12
N ILE A 19 11.06 3.99 -2.30
CA ILE A 19 10.38 5.26 -2.61
C ILE A 19 11.39 6.41 -2.79
N GLY A 20 12.49 6.42 -2.03
CA GLY A 20 13.53 7.45 -2.14
C GLY A 20 14.55 7.23 -3.27
N ALA A 21 14.55 6.08 -3.94
CA ALA A 21 15.61 5.71 -4.87
C ALA A 21 15.39 6.30 -6.28
N LYS A 22 16.20 7.28 -6.69
CA LYS A 22 16.07 8.02 -7.97
C LYS A 22 15.85 7.18 -9.24
N ARG A 23 16.34 5.93 -9.28
CA ARG A 23 16.25 5.06 -10.47
C ARG A 23 15.22 3.95 -10.35
N TYR A 24 14.39 3.98 -9.32
CA TYR A 24 13.32 3.02 -9.19
C TYR A 24 12.22 3.38 -10.18
N CYS A 25 11.81 2.43 -11.03
CA CYS A 25 10.81 2.69 -12.08
C CYS A 25 9.42 2.13 -11.73
N CYS A 26 9.30 1.35 -10.65
CA CYS A 26 8.08 0.63 -10.32
C CYS A 26 7.51 1.03 -8.95
N TYR A 27 7.37 2.34 -8.72
CA TYR A 27 6.92 2.93 -7.45
C TYR A 27 5.52 2.45 -6.98
N GLN A 28 4.70 1.91 -7.88
CA GLN A 28 3.45 1.24 -7.53
C GLN A 28 3.65 0.07 -6.54
N PHE A 29 4.77 -0.64 -6.62
CA PHE A 29 5.06 -1.75 -5.69
C PHE A 29 5.25 -1.27 -4.24
N PRO A 30 6.20 -0.36 -3.92
CA PRO A 30 6.40 0.03 -2.55
C PRO A 30 5.22 0.82 -1.95
N HIS A 31 4.53 1.63 -2.76
CA HIS A 31 3.34 2.35 -2.29
C HIS A 31 2.18 1.41 -1.94
N SER A 32 1.88 0.42 -2.79
CA SER A 32 0.84 -0.57 -2.48
C SER A 32 1.19 -1.47 -1.29
N ASN A 33 2.44 -1.89 -1.18
CA ASN A 33 2.91 -2.69 -0.07
C ASN A 33 2.90 -1.90 1.24
N LEU A 34 3.25 -0.61 1.23
CA LEU A 34 3.08 0.26 2.39
C LEU A 34 1.60 0.40 2.78
N GLY A 35 0.71 0.54 1.81
CA GLY A 35 -0.74 0.54 2.04
C GLY A 35 -1.23 -0.72 2.75
N ARG A 36 -0.78 -1.90 2.33
CA ARG A 36 -1.10 -3.18 2.99
C ARG A 36 -0.65 -3.21 4.45
N VAL A 37 0.57 -2.73 4.73
CA VAL A 37 1.11 -2.67 6.10
C VAL A 37 0.29 -1.72 6.98
N LEU A 38 0.02 -0.51 6.49
CA LEU A 38 -0.74 0.51 7.22
C LEU A 38 -2.18 0.05 7.51
N LEU A 39 -2.79 -0.65 6.56
CA LEU A 39 -4.13 -1.22 6.73
C LEU A 39 -4.16 -2.30 7.80
N ALA A 40 -3.14 -3.16 7.86
CA ALA A 40 -3.00 -4.16 8.93
C ALA A 40 -2.82 -3.51 10.32
N GLN A 41 -2.21 -2.33 10.37
CA GLN A 41 -2.06 -1.52 11.59
C GLN A 41 -3.31 -0.69 11.95
N GLY A 42 -4.40 -0.80 11.18
CA GLY A 42 -5.63 -0.02 11.41
C GLY A 42 -5.54 1.45 10.97
N LYS A 43 -4.44 1.87 10.35
CA LYS A 43 -4.22 3.24 9.84
C LYS A 43 -4.87 3.41 8.47
N VAL A 44 -6.21 3.32 8.44
CA VAL A 44 -7.01 3.23 7.21
C VAL A 44 -6.78 4.41 6.26
N GLU A 45 -6.75 5.64 6.76
CA GLU A 45 -6.55 6.83 5.91
C GLU A 45 -5.13 6.91 5.32
N GLU A 46 -4.10 6.49 6.06
CA GLU A 46 -2.73 6.43 5.54
C GLU A 46 -2.58 5.31 4.50
N ALA A 47 -3.27 4.18 4.72
CA ALA A 47 -3.31 3.08 3.77
C ALA A 47 -3.96 3.52 2.45
N LYS A 48 -5.10 4.22 2.53
CA LYS A 48 -5.80 4.78 1.37
C LYS A 48 -4.89 5.67 0.53
N ARG A 49 -4.24 6.67 1.17
CA ARG A 49 -3.28 7.55 0.49
C ARG A 49 -2.13 6.78 -0.18
N SER A 50 -1.66 5.71 0.47
CA SER A 50 -0.58 4.88 -0.08
C SER A 50 -1.04 4.11 -1.34
N PHE A 51 -2.27 3.61 -1.35
CA PHE A 51 -2.82 2.97 -2.56
C PHE A 51 -3.11 3.98 -3.68
N GLU A 52 -3.64 5.16 -3.37
CA GLU A 52 -3.83 6.25 -4.35
C GLU A 52 -2.51 6.63 -5.00
N ARG A 53 -1.44 6.78 -4.20
CA ARG A 53 -0.09 7.05 -4.68
C ARG A 53 0.45 5.94 -5.60
N ALA A 54 0.11 4.68 -5.35
CA ALA A 54 0.49 3.60 -6.27
C ALA A 54 -0.19 3.74 -7.64
N LEU A 55 -1.43 4.21 -7.66
CA LEU A 55 -2.20 4.46 -8.88
C LEU A 55 -1.78 5.72 -9.64
N GLU A 56 -1.14 6.69 -8.98
CA GLU A 56 -0.48 7.80 -9.67
C GLU A 56 0.66 7.32 -10.58
N TYR A 57 1.34 6.22 -10.23
CA TYR A 57 2.42 5.63 -11.03
C TYR A 57 1.94 4.59 -12.04
N ASP A 58 0.97 3.77 -11.65
CA ASP A 58 0.33 2.80 -12.55
C ASP A 58 -1.18 2.77 -12.27
N PRO A 59 -1.99 3.49 -13.08
CA PRO A 59 -3.44 3.60 -12.87
C PRO A 59 -4.19 2.26 -12.94
N GLN A 60 -3.58 1.22 -13.52
CA GLN A 60 -4.19 -0.11 -13.68
C GLN A 60 -3.61 -1.12 -12.67
N TYR A 61 -2.83 -0.65 -11.69
CA TYR A 61 -2.18 -1.52 -10.74
C TYR A 61 -3.19 -2.20 -9.80
N LEU A 62 -3.57 -3.43 -10.17
CA LEU A 62 -4.63 -4.21 -9.52
C LEU A 62 -4.50 -4.30 -7.99
N PRO A 63 -3.32 -4.51 -7.38
CA PRO A 63 -3.24 -4.61 -5.93
C PRO A 63 -3.65 -3.32 -5.20
N ALA A 64 -3.42 -2.15 -5.79
CA ALA A 64 -3.86 -0.89 -5.19
C ALA A 64 -5.37 -0.67 -5.36
N LEU A 65 -5.93 -1.00 -6.53
CA LEU A 65 -7.38 -0.98 -6.76
C LEU A 65 -8.13 -1.89 -5.76
N VAL A 66 -7.64 -3.12 -5.57
CA VAL A 66 -8.19 -4.08 -4.60
C VAL A 66 -8.09 -3.55 -3.18
N GLY A 67 -6.97 -2.91 -2.81
CA GLY A 67 -6.78 -2.30 -1.49
C GLY A 67 -7.80 -1.19 -1.20
N LEU A 68 -8.06 -0.31 -2.17
CA LEU A 68 -9.06 0.76 -2.04
C LEU A 68 -10.48 0.22 -1.97
N GLU A 69 -10.82 -0.76 -2.80
CA GLU A 69 -12.14 -1.39 -2.78
C GLU A 69 -12.39 -2.09 -1.44
N TYR A 70 -11.38 -2.78 -0.89
CA TYR A 70 -11.46 -3.37 0.44
C TYR A 70 -11.75 -2.31 1.52
N ILE A 71 -11.04 -1.18 1.51
CA ILE A 71 -11.26 -0.07 2.45
C ILE A 71 -12.69 0.45 2.35
N LYS A 72 -13.18 0.67 1.12
CA LYS A 72 -14.54 1.16 0.85
C LYS A 72 -15.61 0.21 1.40
N GLN A 73 -15.51 -1.08 1.12
CA GLN A 73 -16.48 -2.08 1.60
C GLN A 73 -16.48 -2.19 3.13
N ARG A 74 -15.33 -2.04 3.77
CA ARG A 74 -15.21 -2.10 5.23
C ARG A 74 -15.84 -0.89 5.92
N GLY A 75 -15.71 0.31 5.32
CA GLY A 75 -16.39 1.51 5.79
C GLY A 75 -17.92 1.46 5.66
N LEU A 76 -18.42 0.82 4.59
CA LEU A 76 -19.87 0.64 4.38
C LEU A 76 -20.52 -0.37 5.34
N ARG A 77 -19.75 -1.29 5.92
CA ARG A 77 -20.23 -2.28 6.90
C ARG A 77 -20.21 -1.78 8.36
N GLY A 78 -19.64 -0.60 8.61
CA GLY A 78 -19.54 0.01 9.93
C GLY A 78 -20.61 1.07 10.23
N LEU A 79 -21.56 1.28 9.32
CA LEU A 79 -22.77 2.10 9.47
C LEU A 79 -23.99 1.18 9.65
#